data_AF-A0A084R262-F1
#
_entry.id   AF-A0A084R262-F1
#
_cell.length_a   1.000
_cell.length_b   1.000
_cell.length_c   1.000
_cell.angle_alpha   90.00
_cell.angle_beta   90.00
_cell.angle_gamma   90.00
#
_symmetry.space_group_name_H-M   'P 1'
#
loop_
_entity.id
_entity.type
_entity.pdbx_description
1 polymer ?
#
loop_
_entity_poly.entity_id
_entity_poly.type
_entity_poly.pdbx_seq_one_letter_code
_entity_poly.pdbx_strand_id
1 'polypeptide(L)'
;MKLIQDDCRNPIPRNPFLLDQNAHSFALFELALMVGGVHGELIPPPKGPYNLGARPFFVIHTITGGPASSSNISAGYLATVYYPTPEKKHCTPKPHSEPELAQLYTDLWNFNDSHLTSTVLWDAPFFPTSLGKTLRFGPGGWGPPSDGYTIPVSELASRGSVVAALDYIGEQPFLRLPNGTEHYNRSFDSTSHQARTFT
;
A
#
# COMPACT_ATOMS: atom_id res chain seq x y z
N MET A 1 22.50 -22.97 -3.38
CA MET A 1 22.07 -21.60 -3.71
C MET A 1 21.72 -20.92 -2.40
N LYS A 2 22.53 -19.94 -1.96
CA LYS A 2 22.44 -19.33 -0.63
C LYS A 2 21.47 -18.14 -0.74
N LEU A 3 20.26 -18.27 -0.21
CA LEU A 3 19.29 -17.16 -0.16
C LEU A 3 19.79 -16.15 0.88
N ILE A 4 20.09 -14.94 0.43
CA ILE A 4 20.41 -13.81 1.30
C ILE A 4 19.08 -13.29 1.83
N GLN A 5 18.77 -13.65 3.08
CA GLN A 5 17.66 -13.09 3.83
C GLN A 5 18.22 -11.90 4.61
N ASP A 6 18.25 -10.74 3.96
CA ASP A 6 18.60 -9.49 4.65
C ASP A 6 17.43 -9.13 5.58
N ASP A 7 17.70 -9.19 6.89
CA ASP A 7 16.69 -9.06 7.94
C ASP A 7 16.33 -7.58 8.15
N CYS A 8 15.22 -7.13 7.56
CA CYS A 8 14.68 -5.77 7.72
C CYS A 8 14.09 -5.50 9.13
N ARG A 9 14.31 -6.39 10.11
CA ARG A 9 13.74 -6.30 11.46
C ARG A 9 14.42 -5.27 12.38
N ASN A 10 15.56 -4.69 12.00
CA ASN A 10 16.26 -3.75 12.89
C ASN A 10 17.05 -2.69 12.11
N PRO A 11 16.49 -1.50 11.87
CA PRO A 11 17.26 -0.35 11.46
C PRO A 11 17.88 0.29 12.72
N ILE A 12 18.79 -0.42 13.40
CA ILE A 12 19.60 0.22 14.45
C ILE A 12 20.76 0.93 13.73
N PRO A 13 20.82 2.28 13.73
CA PRO A 13 21.98 2.97 13.20
C PRO A 13 23.19 2.64 14.08
N ARG A 14 24.17 1.91 13.53
CA ARG A 14 25.49 1.80 14.16
C ARG A 14 26.19 3.15 14.00
N ASN A 15 26.16 3.96 15.04
CA ASN A 15 26.95 5.19 15.14
C ASN A 15 28.45 4.86 15.00
N PRO A 16 29.18 5.45 14.03
CA PRO A 16 30.64 5.41 14.01
C PRO A 16 31.17 6.83 14.26
N PHE A 17 31.14 7.30 15.50
CA PHE A 17 31.87 8.51 15.87
C PHE A 17 32.63 8.27 17.17
N LEU A 18 33.89 7.86 16.99
CA LEU A 18 34.98 8.18 17.91
C LEU A 18 35.18 9.69 17.84
N LEU A 19 34.91 10.41 18.92
CA LEU A 19 35.32 11.80 19.08
C LEU A 19 36.32 11.91 20.23
N ASP A 20 37.48 12.40 19.83
CA ASP A 20 38.60 12.87 20.63
C ASP A 20 38.13 13.94 21.63
N GLN A 21 38.54 13.80 22.89
CA GLN A 21 38.16 14.71 23.97
C GLN A 21 39.20 15.82 24.07
N ASN A 22 38.84 17.05 23.69
CA ASN A 22 39.51 18.26 24.18
C ASN A 22 38.55 19.47 24.25
N ALA A 23 38.10 19.72 25.48
CA ALA A 23 38.12 20.99 26.21
C ALA A 23 37.37 22.25 25.67
N HIS A 24 36.46 22.76 26.54
CA HIS A 24 35.89 24.12 26.64
C HIS A 24 35.03 24.58 25.43
N SER A 25 33.76 24.98 25.52
CA SER A 25 33.20 26.01 26.40
C SER A 25 31.73 26.26 26.01
N PHE A 26 30.95 26.79 26.96
CA PHE A 26 29.65 27.48 26.83
C PHE A 26 28.41 26.72 26.33
N ALA A 27 27.59 26.40 27.33
CA ALA A 27 26.13 26.29 27.33
C ALA A 27 25.41 26.85 26.09
N LEU A 28 24.81 25.95 25.31
CA LEU A 28 23.66 26.25 24.48
C LEU A 28 22.56 25.23 24.83
N PHE A 29 21.37 25.78 25.05
CA PHE A 29 20.12 25.09 25.33
C PHE A 29 19.91 23.93 24.35
N GLU A 30 19.97 22.69 24.84
CA GLU A 30 19.42 21.55 24.12
C GLU A 30 17.90 21.58 24.22
N LEU A 31 17.26 22.24 23.25
CA LEU A 31 15.92 21.87 22.86
C LEU A 31 16.05 20.55 22.10
N ALA A 32 16.04 19.44 22.86
CA ALA A 32 15.95 18.11 22.29
C ALA A 32 14.62 18.03 21.52
N LEU A 33 14.69 18.23 20.20
CA LEU A 33 13.64 17.84 19.29
C LEU A 33 13.37 16.36 19.54
N MET A 34 12.25 16.09 20.20
CA MET A 34 11.58 14.80 20.14
C MET A 34 11.14 14.65 18.68
N VAL A 35 12.08 14.30 17.79
CA VAL A 35 11.74 13.69 16.51
C VAL A 35 11.18 12.33 16.90
N GLY A 36 9.90 12.31 17.27
CA GLY A 36 9.10 11.11 17.31
C GLY A 36 9.11 10.58 15.90
N GLY A 37 10.10 9.73 15.58
CA GLY A 37 10.07 8.96 14.35
C GLY A 37 8.76 8.19 14.40
N VAL A 38 7.82 8.55 13.54
CA VAL A 38 6.64 7.74 13.29
C VAL A 38 7.20 6.44 12.72
N HIS A 39 7.43 5.47 13.60
CA HIS A 39 7.86 4.14 13.21
C HIS A 39 6.62 3.48 12.62
N GLY A 40 6.61 3.38 11.29
CA GLY A 40 5.58 2.60 10.62
C GLY A 40 5.66 1.14 11.10
N GLU A 41 4.53 0.58 11.47
CA GLU A 41 4.41 -0.84 11.78
C GLU A 41 4.35 -1.62 10.47
N LEU A 42 5.13 -2.69 10.36
CA LEU A 42 5.19 -3.47 9.13
C LEU A 42 4.07 -4.53 9.14
N ILE A 43 3.24 -4.56 8.09
CA ILE A 43 2.30 -5.69 7.89
C ILE A 43 3.09 -7.01 7.79
N PRO A 44 2.52 -8.15 8.22
CA PRO A 44 3.23 -9.43 8.19
C PRO A 44 3.90 -9.68 6.83
N PRO A 45 5.24 -9.79 6.76
CA PRO A 45 5.91 -9.96 5.48
C PRO A 45 5.54 -11.33 4.90
N PRO A 46 5.40 -11.42 3.57
CA PRO A 46 5.11 -12.68 2.91
C PRO A 46 6.27 -13.66 3.10
N LYS A 47 5.95 -14.95 3.19
CA LYS A 47 6.87 -16.03 3.57
C LYS A 47 7.47 -16.78 2.38
N GLY A 48 7.04 -16.47 1.16
CA GLY A 48 7.58 -17.10 -0.05
C GLY A 48 9.01 -16.66 -0.38
N PRO A 49 9.69 -17.39 -1.28
CA PRO A 49 11.10 -17.15 -1.61
C PRO A 49 11.34 -15.91 -2.49
N TYR A 50 10.30 -15.34 -3.09
CA TYR A 50 10.43 -14.21 -4.01
C TYR A 50 10.16 -12.88 -3.32
N ASN A 51 10.93 -11.85 -3.70
CA ASN A 51 10.57 -10.46 -3.43
C ASN A 51 9.41 -10.04 -4.33
N LEU A 52 8.73 -8.97 -3.95
CA LEU A 52 7.47 -8.58 -4.59
C LEU A 52 7.52 -7.19 -5.17
N GLY A 53 7.14 -7.11 -6.44
CA GLY A 53 6.76 -5.89 -7.11
C GLY A 53 5.24 -5.74 -7.17
N ALA A 54 4.78 -4.50 -7.29
CA ALA A 54 3.41 -4.19 -7.69
C ALA A 54 3.39 -3.07 -8.72
N ARG A 55 2.42 -3.13 -9.64
CA ARG A 55 2.18 -2.05 -10.60
C ARG A 55 0.69 -1.92 -10.90
N PRO A 56 0.13 -0.70 -10.84
CA PRO A 56 -1.26 -0.45 -11.22
C PRO A 56 -1.40 -0.19 -12.73
N PHE A 57 -2.49 -0.68 -13.31
CA PHE A 57 -2.91 -0.41 -14.69
C PHE A 57 -4.36 0.04 -14.70
N PHE A 58 -4.66 1.16 -15.34
CA PHE A 58 -6.03 1.56 -15.55
C PHE A 58 -6.55 0.92 -16.84
N VAL A 59 -7.62 0.13 -16.73
CA VAL A 59 -8.24 -0.53 -17.88
C VAL A 59 -9.64 0.05 -18.07
N ILE A 60 -9.82 0.71 -19.21
CA ILE A 60 -11.13 1.19 -19.64
C ILE A 60 -11.89 0.00 -20.22
N HIS A 61 -13.07 -0.28 -19.68
CA HIS A 61 -14.03 -1.18 -20.31
C HIS A 61 -15.43 -0.58 -20.26
N THR A 62 -16.31 -1.08 -21.12
CA THR A 62 -17.70 -0.62 -21.18
C THR A 62 -18.59 -1.71 -20.62
N ILE A 63 -19.15 -1.50 -19.44
CA ILE A 63 -20.25 -2.33 -18.93
C ILE A 63 -21.54 -1.68 -19.41
N THR A 64 -22.34 -2.42 -20.16
CA THR A 64 -23.73 -2.04 -20.45
C THR A 64 -24.64 -2.79 -19.47
N GLY A 65 -25.41 -2.05 -18.67
CA GLY A 65 -26.50 -2.61 -17.83
C GLY A 65 -26.09 -3.22 -16.48
N GLY A 66 -24.98 -2.81 -15.87
CA GLY A 66 -24.58 -3.29 -14.53
C GLY A 66 -25.37 -2.61 -13.39
N PRO A 67 -25.58 -3.29 -12.24
CA PRO A 67 -26.35 -2.74 -11.11
C PRO A 67 -25.72 -1.48 -10.48
N ALA A 68 -24.40 -1.28 -10.65
CA ALA A 68 -23.69 -0.09 -10.21
C ALA A 68 -23.55 1.00 -11.30
N SER A 69 -24.01 0.76 -12.54
CA SER A 69 -23.94 1.74 -13.63
C SER A 69 -25.26 2.50 -13.74
N SER A 70 -25.47 3.52 -12.89
CA SER A 70 -26.65 4.39 -12.97
C SER A 70 -26.66 5.31 -14.22
N SER A 71 -25.60 5.26 -15.01
CA SER A 71 -25.43 5.93 -16.30
C SER A 71 -24.42 5.13 -17.11
N ASN A 72 -24.48 5.16 -18.45
CA ASN A 72 -23.52 4.56 -19.37
C ASN A 72 -22.11 5.19 -19.25
N ILE A 73 -21.53 5.15 -18.07
CA ILE A 73 -20.19 5.62 -17.77
C ILE A 73 -19.27 4.47 -18.17
N SER A 74 -18.20 4.76 -18.92
CA SER A 74 -17.05 3.87 -19.02
C SER A 74 -16.70 3.36 -17.62
N ALA A 75 -17.07 2.12 -17.32
CA ALA A 75 -16.74 1.50 -16.05
C ALA A 75 -15.28 1.11 -16.17
N GLY A 76 -14.35 1.93 -15.67
CA GLY A 76 -12.96 1.49 -15.58
C GLY A 76 -12.79 0.45 -14.47
N TYR A 77 -11.71 -0.31 -14.52
CA TYR A 77 -11.16 -0.89 -13.30
C TYR A 77 -9.68 -0.57 -13.18
N LEU A 78 -9.21 -0.45 -11.94
CA LEU A 78 -7.79 -0.42 -11.62
C LEU A 78 -7.34 -1.87 -11.44
N ALA A 79 -6.41 -2.33 -12.27
CA ALA A 79 -5.76 -3.61 -12.13
C ALA A 79 -4.40 -3.43 -11.47
N THR A 80 -4.29 -3.77 -10.19
CA THR A 80 -3.02 -3.82 -9.49
C THR A 80 -2.42 -5.22 -9.64
N VAL A 81 -1.32 -5.30 -10.38
CA VAL A 81 -0.62 -6.57 -10.63
C VAL A 81 0.49 -6.73 -9.62
N TYR A 82 0.41 -7.77 -8.79
CA TYR A 82 1.44 -8.20 -7.85
C TYR A 82 2.23 -9.36 -8.44
N TYR A 83 3.55 -9.27 -8.40
CA TYR A 83 4.42 -10.23 -9.07
C TYR A 83 5.79 -10.39 -8.38
N PRO A 84 6.42 -11.57 -8.49
CA PRO A 84 7.84 -11.76 -8.21
C PRO A 84 8.73 -10.73 -8.92
N THR A 85 9.70 -10.18 -8.19
CA THR A 85 10.73 -9.28 -8.74
C THR A 85 12.14 -9.74 -8.33
N PRO A 86 13.16 -9.57 -9.19
CA PRO A 86 14.55 -9.83 -8.83
C PRO A 86 15.14 -8.72 -7.95
N GLU A 87 14.44 -7.59 -7.83
CA GLU A 87 14.87 -6.48 -6.99
C GLU A 87 14.94 -6.91 -5.52
N LYS A 88 16.00 -6.49 -4.82
CA LYS A 88 16.16 -6.77 -3.39
C LYS A 88 15.20 -5.89 -2.59
N LYS A 89 14.75 -6.39 -1.44
CA LYS A 89 13.91 -5.60 -0.53
C LYS A 89 14.64 -4.33 -0.12
N HIS A 90 14.02 -3.17 -0.33
CA HIS A 90 14.47 -1.94 0.27
C HIS A 90 14.18 -1.99 1.77
N CYS A 91 15.12 -1.49 2.59
CA CYS A 91 14.94 -1.40 4.03
C CYS A 91 14.03 -0.24 4.46
N THR A 92 13.41 0.48 3.50
CA THR A 92 12.47 1.56 3.76
C THR A 92 11.07 1.12 3.34
N PRO A 93 10.24 0.63 4.28
CA PRO A 93 8.85 0.30 4.02
C PRO A 93 8.08 1.50 3.46
N LYS A 94 7.08 1.23 2.62
CA LYS A 94 6.14 2.24 2.11
C LYS A 94 4.82 2.17 2.87
N PRO A 95 4.02 3.25 2.93
CA PRO A 95 2.68 3.19 3.48
C PRO A 95 1.88 2.02 2.89
N HIS A 96 1.13 1.32 3.74
CA HIS A 96 0.31 0.17 3.34
C HIS A 96 -0.85 0.59 2.44
N SER A 97 -1.46 1.72 2.77
CA SER A 97 -2.65 2.27 2.13
C SER A 97 -2.38 3.71 1.71
N GLU A 98 -3.14 4.21 0.73
CA GLU A 98 -3.14 5.63 0.38
C GLU A 98 -3.63 6.48 1.58
N PRO A 99 -3.06 7.66 1.83
CA PRO A 99 -3.41 8.46 3.00
C PRO A 99 -4.90 8.88 3.01
N GLU A 100 -5.48 9.14 1.84
CA GLU A 100 -6.91 9.46 1.71
C GLU A 100 -7.81 8.28 2.06
N LEU A 101 -7.38 7.07 1.70
CA LEU A 101 -8.10 5.84 2.06
C LEU A 101 -8.02 5.56 3.56
N ALA A 102 -6.85 5.72 4.16
CA ALA A 102 -6.65 5.57 5.60
C ALA A 102 -7.50 6.57 6.41
N GLN A 103 -7.60 7.81 5.91
CA GLN A 103 -8.48 8.83 6.48
C GLN A 103 -9.95 8.40 6.37
N LEU A 104 -10.37 7.92 5.20
CA LEU A 104 -11.74 7.45 4.98
C LEU A 104 -12.09 6.24 5.88
N TYR A 105 -11.16 5.32 6.10
CA TYR A 105 -11.34 4.22 7.07
C TYR A 105 -11.48 4.72 8.50
N THR A 106 -10.70 5.74 8.86
CA THR A 106 -10.78 6.36 10.19
C THR A 106 -12.15 7.02 10.38
N ASP A 107 -12.63 7.75 9.38
CA ASP A 107 -13.88 8.50 9.46
C ASP A 107 -15.12 7.61 9.40
N LEU A 108 -15.12 6.56 8.57
CA LEU A 108 -16.29 5.69 8.38
C LEU A 108 -16.36 4.53 9.37
N TRP A 109 -15.21 3.98 9.75
CA TRP A 109 -15.13 2.73 10.50
C TRP A 109 -14.31 2.82 11.79
N ASN A 110 -13.81 4.00 12.14
CA ASN A 110 -12.93 4.20 13.30
C ASN A 110 -11.71 3.26 13.28
N PHE A 111 -11.21 2.98 12.08
CA PHE A 111 -10.06 2.11 11.82
C PHE A 111 -8.96 2.93 11.15
N ASN A 112 -7.82 3.07 11.82
CA ASN A 112 -6.69 3.84 11.32
C ASN A 112 -5.51 2.92 11.00
N ASP A 113 -5.24 2.71 9.72
CA ASP A 113 -4.09 1.97 9.20
C ASP A 113 -2.96 2.86 8.67
N SER A 114 -2.99 4.17 8.93
CA SER A 114 -1.99 5.13 8.43
C SER A 114 -0.57 4.88 8.94
N HIS A 115 -0.44 4.14 10.04
CA HIS A 115 0.83 3.72 10.63
C HIS A 115 1.34 2.41 10.01
N LEU A 116 0.53 1.69 9.25
CA LEU A 116 0.92 0.43 8.63
C LEU A 116 1.77 0.67 7.38
N THR A 117 2.73 -0.22 7.18
CA THR A 117 3.67 -0.18 6.06
C THR A 117 3.84 -1.55 5.42
N SER A 118 4.28 -1.58 4.17
CA SER A 118 4.46 -2.78 3.35
C SER A 118 5.87 -2.84 2.75
N THR A 119 6.37 -4.06 2.52
CA THR A 119 7.63 -4.31 1.79
C THR A 119 7.43 -4.49 0.28
N VAL A 120 6.23 -4.25 -0.25
CA VAL A 120 5.96 -4.34 -1.69
C VAL A 120 6.72 -3.22 -2.42
N LEU A 121 7.40 -3.58 -3.50
CA LEU A 121 8.22 -2.68 -4.30
C LEU A 121 7.41 -2.15 -5.48
N TRP A 122 6.82 -0.97 -5.33
CA TRP A 122 6.08 -0.32 -6.41
C TRP A 122 6.99 -0.05 -7.61
N ASP A 123 6.49 -0.38 -8.81
CA ASP A 123 7.17 -0.22 -10.10
C ASP A 123 8.47 -1.01 -10.31
N ALA A 124 8.76 -1.97 -9.44
CA ALA A 124 9.89 -2.87 -9.59
C ALA A 124 9.88 -3.63 -10.93
N PRO A 125 11.04 -4.05 -11.47
CA PRO A 125 11.08 -4.84 -12.68
C PRO A 125 10.44 -6.22 -12.45
N PHE A 126 9.76 -6.72 -13.47
CA PHE A 126 9.18 -8.07 -13.46
C PHE A 126 10.29 -9.14 -13.54
N PHE A 127 10.11 -10.27 -12.86
CA PHE A 127 11.06 -11.39 -12.96
C PHE A 127 11.00 -12.03 -14.36
N PRO A 128 12.09 -12.08 -15.14
CA PRO A 128 12.05 -12.43 -16.56
C PRO A 128 11.84 -13.92 -16.87
N THR A 129 11.63 -14.77 -15.87
CA THR A 129 11.49 -16.24 -16.04
C THR A 129 10.02 -16.64 -15.99
N SER A 130 9.67 -17.85 -16.46
CA SER A 130 8.28 -18.34 -16.38
C SER A 130 7.84 -18.39 -14.91
N LEU A 131 7.00 -17.44 -14.52
CA LEU A 131 6.35 -17.46 -13.22
C LEU A 131 5.22 -18.49 -13.22
N GLY A 132 4.71 -18.79 -12.03
CA GLY A 132 3.58 -19.68 -11.80
C GLY A 132 2.27 -19.15 -12.38
N LYS A 133 1.15 -19.58 -11.81
CA LYS A 133 -0.18 -19.24 -12.33
C LYS A 133 -0.47 -17.75 -12.20
N THR A 134 -1.21 -17.22 -13.17
CA THR A 134 -1.89 -15.93 -13.03
C THR A 134 -3.21 -16.14 -12.31
N LEU A 135 -3.41 -15.44 -11.20
CA LEU A 135 -4.61 -15.44 -10.40
C LEU A 135 -5.33 -14.11 -10.57
N ARG A 136 -6.65 -14.16 -10.64
CA ARG A 136 -7.51 -12.97 -10.60
C ARG A 136 -8.09 -12.83 -9.21
N PHE A 137 -7.94 -11.65 -8.62
CA PHE A 137 -8.52 -11.30 -7.32
C PHE A 137 -9.45 -10.11 -7.50
N GLY A 138 -10.61 -10.14 -6.87
CA GLY A 138 -11.53 -9.01 -6.78
C GLY A 138 -11.92 -8.85 -5.32
N PRO A 139 -11.74 -7.67 -4.71
CA PRO A 139 -12.22 -7.42 -3.35
C PRO A 139 -13.75 -7.45 -3.33
N GLY A 140 -14.31 -7.56 -2.12
CA GLY A 140 -15.76 -7.41 -1.94
C GLY A 140 -16.24 -6.03 -2.43
N GLY A 141 -17.39 -6.00 -3.11
CA GLY A 141 -18.01 -4.73 -3.51
C GLY A 141 -18.38 -3.89 -2.28
N TRP A 142 -18.21 -2.57 -2.39
CA TRP A 142 -18.42 -1.60 -1.28
C TRP A 142 -17.48 -1.78 -0.08
N GLY A 143 -16.47 -2.64 -0.20
CA GLY A 143 -15.48 -2.91 0.85
C GLY A 143 -14.18 -2.14 0.64
N PRO A 144 -13.10 -2.53 1.34
CA PRO A 144 -11.77 -2.00 1.06
C PRO A 144 -11.33 -2.38 -0.37
N PRO A 145 -10.57 -1.51 -1.07
CA PRO A 145 -9.95 -1.87 -2.33
C PRO A 145 -8.88 -2.96 -2.13
N SER A 146 -8.26 -3.38 -3.22
CA SER A 146 -7.28 -4.47 -3.22
C SER A 146 -6.06 -4.24 -2.33
N ASP A 147 -5.73 -2.98 -2.02
CA ASP A 147 -4.67 -2.61 -1.07
C ASP A 147 -4.95 -3.14 0.34
N GLY A 148 -6.21 -3.11 0.81
CA GLY A 148 -6.64 -3.74 2.06
C GLY A 148 -6.46 -5.26 2.11
N TYR A 149 -6.13 -5.90 0.98
CA TYR A 149 -5.83 -7.33 0.87
C TYR A 149 -4.36 -7.61 0.54
N THR A 150 -3.46 -6.65 0.79
CA THR A 150 -2.02 -6.83 0.50
C THR A 150 -1.44 -8.07 1.18
N ILE A 151 -1.81 -8.41 2.41
CA ILE A 151 -1.27 -9.58 3.12
C ILE A 151 -1.52 -10.89 2.34
N PRO A 152 -2.77 -11.32 2.06
CA PRO A 152 -3.00 -12.55 1.31
C PRO A 152 -2.52 -12.48 -0.15
N VAL A 153 -2.66 -11.33 -0.81
CA VAL A 153 -2.24 -11.17 -2.22
C VAL A 153 -0.71 -11.28 -2.36
N SER A 154 0.02 -10.62 -1.46
CA SER A 154 1.49 -10.67 -1.43
C SER A 154 2.01 -12.07 -1.10
N GLU A 155 1.35 -12.81 -0.21
CA GLU A 155 1.72 -14.19 0.11
C GLU A 155 1.65 -15.10 -1.13
N LEU A 156 0.58 -14.99 -1.93
CA LEU A 156 0.44 -15.75 -3.18
C LEU A 156 1.50 -15.38 -4.20
N ALA A 157 1.74 -14.08 -4.39
CA ALA A 157 2.76 -13.59 -5.31
C ALA A 157 4.16 -14.04 -4.89
N SER A 158 4.45 -14.08 -3.58
CA SER A 158 5.78 -14.42 -3.06
C SER A 158 6.16 -15.88 -3.30
N ARG A 159 5.17 -16.71 -3.64
CA ARG A 159 5.32 -18.13 -4.00
C ARG A 159 5.43 -18.35 -5.51
N GLY A 160 5.55 -17.28 -6.28
CA GLY A 160 5.78 -17.34 -7.72
C GLY A 160 4.54 -17.10 -8.57
N SER A 161 3.37 -16.78 -7.98
CA SER A 161 2.18 -16.46 -8.77
C SER A 161 2.19 -15.00 -9.23
N VAL A 162 1.46 -14.70 -10.31
CA VAL A 162 1.09 -13.32 -10.65
C VAL A 162 -0.34 -13.11 -10.18
N VAL A 163 -0.62 -12.05 -9.41
CA VAL A 163 -1.98 -11.76 -8.93
C VAL A 163 -2.43 -10.44 -9.54
N ALA A 164 -3.46 -10.48 -10.38
CA ALA A 164 -4.14 -9.29 -10.87
C ALA A 164 -5.34 -9.01 -9.97
N ALA A 165 -5.19 -8.02 -9.10
CA ALA A 165 -6.25 -7.52 -8.24
C ALA A 165 -7.04 -6.42 -8.97
N LEU A 166 -8.37 -6.56 -9.05
CA LEU A 166 -9.22 -5.72 -9.88
C LEU A 166 -10.18 -4.90 -9.01
N ASP A 167 -9.97 -3.60 -8.98
CA ASP A 167 -10.82 -2.65 -8.27
C ASP A 167 -11.73 -1.92 -9.25
N TYR A 168 -13.03 -2.13 -9.15
CA TYR A 168 -14.01 -1.52 -10.03
C TYR A 168 -14.30 -0.07 -9.63
N ILE A 169 -14.23 0.83 -10.62
CA ILE A 169 -14.60 2.24 -10.45
C ILE A 169 -16.09 2.32 -10.09
N GLY A 170 -16.40 3.02 -9.01
CA GLY A 170 -17.76 3.17 -8.50
C GLY A 170 -18.19 2.10 -7.51
N GLU A 171 -17.39 1.06 -7.27
CA GLU A 171 -17.64 0.09 -6.19
C GLU A 171 -16.78 0.40 -4.95
N GLN A 172 -15.48 0.63 -5.15
CA GLN A 172 -14.55 0.88 -4.04
C GLN A 172 -14.68 2.30 -3.48
N PRO A 173 -14.49 2.52 -2.17
CA PRO A 173 -14.71 3.81 -1.52
C PRO A 173 -13.79 4.91 -2.06
N PHE A 174 -12.54 4.55 -2.33
CA PHE A 174 -11.53 5.41 -2.94
C PHE A 174 -10.60 4.59 -3.82
N LEU A 175 -10.21 5.16 -4.97
CA LEU A 175 -9.16 4.64 -5.84
C LEU A 175 -8.31 5.79 -6.39
N ARG A 176 -6.98 5.62 -6.38
CA ARG A 176 -6.04 6.49 -7.09
C ARG A 176 -5.55 5.80 -8.36
N LEU A 177 -5.84 6.40 -9.50
CA LEU A 177 -5.40 5.89 -10.81
C LEU A 177 -3.91 6.16 -11.03
N PRO A 178 -3.25 5.44 -11.96
CA PRO A 178 -1.81 5.63 -12.23
C PRO A 178 -1.43 7.04 -12.69
N ASN A 179 -2.38 7.81 -13.22
CA ASN A 179 -2.18 9.21 -13.61
C ASN A 179 -2.39 10.21 -12.45
N GLY A 180 -2.60 9.72 -11.23
CA GLY A 180 -2.90 10.52 -10.03
C GLY A 180 -4.36 10.95 -9.91
N THR A 181 -5.25 10.59 -10.84
CA THR A 181 -6.68 10.91 -10.71
C THR A 181 -7.30 10.12 -9.58
N GLU A 182 -7.99 10.82 -8.68
CA GLU A 182 -8.70 10.24 -7.55
C GLU A 182 -10.17 9.98 -7.90
N HIS A 183 -10.68 8.83 -7.48
CA HIS A 183 -12.08 8.45 -7.61
C HIS A 183 -12.64 8.09 -6.24
N TYR A 184 -13.58 8.88 -5.77
CA TYR A 184 -14.38 8.59 -4.58
C TYR A 184 -15.71 8.00 -5.01
N ASN A 185 -16.18 6.99 -4.29
CA ASN A 185 -17.52 6.48 -4.50
C ASN A 185 -18.53 7.40 -3.78
N ARG A 186 -19.43 8.00 -4.57
CA ARG A 186 -20.42 8.99 -4.11
C ARG A 186 -21.30 8.51 -2.96
N SER A 187 -21.51 7.20 -2.84
CA SER A 187 -22.29 6.65 -1.72
C SER A 187 -21.58 6.82 -0.37
N PHE A 188 -20.25 6.91 -0.37
CA PHE A 188 -19.44 7.17 0.82
C PHE A 188 -19.13 8.66 1.04
N ASP A 189 -19.20 9.47 -0.04
CA ASP A 189 -19.01 10.93 -0.01
C ASP A 189 -20.22 11.66 0.62
N SER A 190 -21.44 11.18 0.40
CA SER A 190 -22.66 11.86 0.85
C SER A 190 -22.86 11.92 2.37
N THR A 191 -22.14 11.12 3.16
CA THR A 191 -22.25 11.06 4.62
C THR A 191 -21.14 11.78 5.38
N SER A 192 -19.95 11.98 4.79
CA SER A 192 -18.85 12.66 5.49
C SER A 192 -19.07 14.17 5.67
N HIS A 193 -19.92 14.78 4.84
CA HIS A 193 -20.37 16.17 5.00
C HIS A 193 -21.73 16.35 5.70
N GLN A 194 -22.53 15.28 5.86
CA GLN A 194 -23.87 15.37 6.49
C GLN A 194 -24.02 14.64 7.84
N ALA A 195 -23.06 13.82 8.27
CA ALA A 195 -23.15 13.13 9.57
C ALA A 195 -22.82 14.02 10.79
N ARG A 196 -22.89 15.35 10.65
CA ARG A 196 -22.88 16.32 11.77
C ARG A 196 -24.25 16.99 11.95
N THR A 197 -25.34 16.23 12.04
CA THR A 197 -26.58 16.71 12.71
C THR A 197 -27.57 15.56 12.90
N PHE A 198 -27.34 14.73 13.92
CA PHE A 198 -28.44 14.05 14.62
C PHE A 198 -28.06 13.98 16.11
N THR A 199 -28.35 15.08 16.81
CA THR A 199 -28.67 15.11 18.24
C THR A 199 -30.17 15.20 18.39
#